data_AF-G3LK23-F1
#
_entry.id   AF-G3LK23-F1
#
_cell.length_a   1.000
_cell.length_b   1.000
_cell.length_c   1.000
_cell.angle_alpha   90.00
_cell.angle_beta   90.00
_cell.angle_gamma   90.00
#
_symmetry.space_group_name_H-M   'P 1'
#
loop_
_entity.id
_entity.type
_entity.pdbx_description
1 polymer ?
#
loop_
_entity_poly.entity_id
_entity_poly.type
_entity_poly.pdbx_seq_one_letter_code
_entity_poly.pdbx_strand_id
1 'polypeptide(L)'
;CVPVYGGSGVAQQISELKRGTEIVVCTPGRMIDILCTSSGKITNLRRVTFLVMDEADRMFDMGFEPQITRIIQNIRPERQTVLFSATFPRQVETLARKVLNKPVEIQVGGRSVVNKDITQLVEVRPESDRFFRLLELLGEWYEKGKILIFVQSQEKCDALFRDMIKHGYPCLSLHGGKDQTDRESTISDFK
;
A
#
# COMPACT_ATOMS: atom_id res chain seq x y z
N CYS A 1 16.23 4.21 -10.77
CA CYS A 1 15.18 3.54 -9.99
C CYS A 1 14.01 3.25 -10.92
N VAL A 2 13.49 2.02 -10.96
CA VAL A 2 12.34 1.64 -11.81
C VAL A 2 11.18 1.16 -10.91
N PRO A 3 9.97 1.73 -11.06
CA PRO A 3 8.81 1.28 -10.31
C PRO A 3 8.08 0.14 -11.05
N VAL A 4 7.75 -0.93 -10.31
CA VAL A 4 7.16 -2.16 -10.84
C VAL A 4 5.89 -2.50 -10.08
N TYR A 5 4.77 -1.98 -10.54
CA TYR A 5 3.48 -2.10 -9.86
C TYR A 5 2.31 -2.25 -10.83
N GLY A 6 1.15 -2.69 -10.32
CA GLY A 6 -0.11 -2.82 -11.07
C GLY A 6 -0.65 -1.48 -11.59
N GLY A 7 -1.61 -1.49 -12.52
CA GLY A 7 -2.28 -0.26 -13.00
C GLY A 7 -1.55 0.52 -14.10
N SER A 8 -0.25 0.27 -14.32
CA SER A 8 0.49 0.80 -15.47
C SER A 8 0.95 -0.31 -16.43
N GLY A 9 1.24 0.08 -17.68
CA GLY A 9 1.57 -0.83 -18.78
C GLY A 9 2.82 -1.66 -18.52
N VAL A 10 2.68 -2.99 -18.49
CA VAL A 10 3.79 -3.92 -18.19
C VAL A 10 4.94 -3.85 -19.19
N ALA A 11 4.65 -3.55 -20.46
CA ALA A 11 5.64 -3.48 -21.53
C ALA A 11 6.69 -2.39 -21.28
N GLN A 12 6.27 -1.23 -20.77
CA GLN A 12 7.19 -0.14 -20.42
C GLN A 12 8.10 -0.54 -19.25
N GLN A 13 7.53 -1.10 -18.19
CA GLN A 13 8.29 -1.58 -17.03
C GLN A 13 9.34 -2.64 -17.44
N ILE A 14 8.96 -3.57 -18.33
CA ILE A 14 9.88 -4.57 -18.89
C ILE A 14 11.02 -3.91 -19.68
N SER A 15 10.71 -2.91 -20.51
CA SER A 15 11.70 -2.18 -21.32
C SER A 15 12.72 -1.48 -20.43
N GLU A 16 12.25 -0.79 -19.39
CA GLU A 16 13.11 -0.09 -18.42
C GLU A 16 14.01 -1.06 -17.65
N LEU A 17 13.48 -2.21 -17.20
CA LEU A 17 14.27 -3.24 -16.54
C LEU A 17 15.34 -3.85 -17.46
N LYS A 18 15.02 -4.06 -18.75
CA LYS A 18 15.97 -4.59 -19.75
C LYS A 18 17.14 -3.66 -20.02
N ARG A 19 16.94 -2.35 -19.89
CA ARG A 19 18.01 -1.34 -20.04
C ARG A 19 19.06 -1.44 -18.92
N GLY A 20 18.75 -2.13 -17.83
CA GLY A 20 19.54 -2.17 -16.61
C GLY A 20 18.98 -1.22 -15.57
N THR A 21 19.03 -1.65 -14.31
CA THR A 21 18.51 -0.88 -13.18
C THR A 21 19.20 -1.32 -11.89
N GLU A 22 19.54 -0.33 -11.07
CA GLU A 22 20.21 -0.53 -9.78
C GLU A 22 19.21 -0.67 -8.62
N ILE A 23 18.04 -0.01 -8.72
CA ILE A 23 17.01 0.00 -7.68
C ILE A 23 15.64 -0.25 -8.32
N VAL A 24 14.94 -1.25 -7.81
CA VAL A 24 13.55 -1.57 -8.18
C VAL A 24 12.66 -1.40 -6.96
N VAL A 25 11.59 -0.61 -7.10
CA VAL A 25 10.51 -0.51 -6.11
C VAL A 25 9.31 -1.24 -6.68
N CYS A 26 8.75 -2.23 -5.99
CA CYS A 26 7.76 -3.10 -6.59
C CYS A 26 6.64 -3.56 -5.66
N THR A 27 5.48 -3.87 -6.24
CA THR A 27 4.45 -4.65 -5.55
C THR A 27 4.64 -6.15 -5.84
N PRO A 28 4.38 -7.05 -4.87
CA PRO A 28 4.67 -8.48 -5.03
C PRO A 28 4.03 -9.11 -6.27
N GLY A 29 2.75 -8.80 -6.53
CA GLY A 29 2.03 -9.32 -7.69
C GLY A 29 2.69 -8.97 -9.02
N ARG A 30 3.01 -7.68 -9.27
CA ARG A 30 3.63 -7.28 -10.53
C ARG A 30 5.06 -7.82 -10.67
N MET A 31 5.82 -7.86 -9.58
CA MET A 31 7.18 -8.36 -9.62
C MET A 31 7.23 -9.85 -9.99
N ILE A 32 6.36 -10.68 -9.41
CA ILE A 32 6.34 -12.11 -9.73
C ILE A 32 5.88 -12.36 -11.17
N ASP A 33 4.94 -11.58 -11.67
CA ASP A 33 4.49 -11.65 -13.06
C ASP A 33 5.67 -11.41 -14.01
N ILE A 34 6.46 -10.35 -13.78
CA ILE A 34 7.63 -10.03 -14.61
C ILE A 34 8.71 -11.11 -14.49
N LEU A 35 8.97 -11.65 -13.30
CA LEU A 35 9.94 -12.74 -13.10
C LEU A 35 9.52 -14.05 -13.77
N CYS A 36 8.22 -14.31 -13.89
CA CYS A 36 7.70 -15.51 -14.54
C CYS A 36 7.51 -15.33 -16.06
N THR A 37 7.34 -14.08 -16.52
CA THR A 37 7.10 -13.76 -17.93
C THR A 37 8.26 -14.22 -18.81
N SER A 38 7.94 -14.77 -19.98
CA SER A 38 8.90 -15.34 -20.93
C SER A 38 9.85 -16.36 -20.30
N SER A 39 9.34 -17.15 -19.34
CA SER A 39 10.10 -18.17 -18.61
C SER A 39 11.31 -17.60 -17.84
N GLY A 40 11.20 -16.38 -17.32
CA GLY A 40 12.27 -15.73 -16.56
C GLY A 40 13.43 -15.21 -17.40
N LYS A 41 13.25 -15.07 -18.72
CA LYS A 41 14.27 -14.53 -19.63
C LYS A 41 14.37 -13.01 -19.60
N ILE A 42 13.40 -12.31 -19.01
CA ILE A 42 13.36 -10.84 -19.03
C ILE A 42 14.32 -10.24 -18.00
N THR A 43 14.22 -10.68 -16.75
CA THR A 43 15.02 -10.16 -15.64
C THR A 43 15.20 -11.24 -14.59
N ASN A 44 16.13 -11.02 -13.67
CA ASN A 44 16.40 -11.90 -12.54
C ASN A 44 16.87 -11.07 -11.34
N LEU A 45 16.81 -11.65 -10.15
CA LEU A 45 17.23 -10.99 -8.91
C LEU A 45 18.57 -11.51 -8.38
N ARG A 46 19.37 -12.19 -9.22
CA ARG A 46 20.61 -12.86 -8.77
C ARG A 46 21.67 -11.90 -8.26
N ARG A 47 21.64 -10.64 -8.71
CA ARG A 47 22.57 -9.57 -8.30
C ARG A 47 22.09 -8.75 -7.11
N VAL A 48 20.87 -8.97 -6.61
CA VAL A 48 20.30 -8.20 -5.51
C VAL A 48 21.01 -8.56 -4.21
N THR A 49 21.69 -7.58 -3.61
CA THR A 49 22.39 -7.72 -2.32
C THR A 49 21.67 -6.99 -1.18
N PHE A 50 20.60 -6.26 -1.48
CA PHE A 50 19.81 -5.50 -0.52
C PHE A 50 18.32 -5.69 -0.81
N LEU A 51 17.57 -6.17 0.18
CA LEU A 51 16.12 -6.40 0.09
C LEU A 51 15.43 -5.59 1.19
N VAL A 52 14.41 -4.82 0.81
CA VAL A 52 13.50 -4.14 1.75
C VAL A 52 12.11 -4.74 1.60
N MET A 53 11.52 -5.15 2.72
CA MET A 53 10.10 -5.48 2.83
C MET A 53 9.44 -4.40 3.66
N ASP A 54 8.59 -3.59 3.05
CA ASP A 54 7.86 -2.52 3.72
C ASP A 54 6.38 -2.90 3.90
N GLU A 55 5.77 -2.43 4.99
CA GLU A 55 4.41 -2.79 5.42
C GLU A 55 4.14 -4.32 5.35
N ALA A 56 5.03 -5.11 5.97
CA ALA A 56 4.97 -6.57 5.85
C ALA A 56 3.64 -7.16 6.34
N ASP A 57 3.06 -6.66 7.41
CA ASP A 57 1.71 -7.03 7.87
C ASP A 57 0.64 -6.82 6.79
N ARG A 58 0.64 -5.67 6.12
CA ARG A 58 -0.31 -5.37 5.04
C ARG A 58 -0.20 -6.32 3.87
N MET A 59 1.02 -6.68 3.49
CA MET A 59 1.19 -7.64 2.40
C MET A 59 0.58 -9.01 2.73
N PHE A 60 0.57 -9.42 4.00
CA PHE A 60 -0.04 -10.69 4.44
C PHE A 60 -1.56 -10.57 4.55
N ASP A 61 -2.09 -9.44 5.02
CA ASP A 61 -3.53 -9.17 5.00
C ASP A 61 -4.10 -9.28 3.57
N MET A 62 -3.31 -8.88 2.57
CA MET A 62 -3.64 -8.98 1.15
C MET A 62 -3.38 -10.37 0.54
N GLY A 63 -2.85 -11.32 1.32
CA GLY A 63 -2.58 -12.68 0.85
C GLY A 63 -1.36 -12.83 -0.06
N PHE A 64 -0.40 -11.89 -0.04
CA PHE A 64 0.78 -11.93 -0.90
C PHE A 64 1.93 -12.82 -0.41
N GLU A 65 1.73 -13.58 0.67
CA GLU A 65 2.75 -14.48 1.23
C GLU A 65 3.37 -15.43 0.18
N PRO A 66 2.60 -16.11 -0.69
CA PRO A 66 3.16 -17.00 -1.71
C PRO A 66 4.07 -16.27 -2.71
N GLN A 67 3.64 -15.09 -3.17
CA GLN A 67 4.38 -14.26 -4.13
C GLN A 67 5.68 -13.76 -3.50
N ILE A 68 5.64 -13.25 -2.27
CA ILE A 68 6.81 -12.78 -1.53
C ILE A 68 7.81 -13.92 -1.35
N THR A 69 7.35 -15.08 -0.89
CA THR A 69 8.21 -16.24 -0.69
C THR A 69 8.93 -16.63 -1.99
N ARG A 70 8.21 -16.64 -3.11
CA ARG A 70 8.78 -16.97 -4.42
C ARG A 70 9.76 -15.91 -4.93
N ILE A 71 9.48 -14.62 -4.72
CA ILE A 71 10.41 -13.53 -5.05
C ILE A 71 11.71 -13.71 -4.25
N ILE A 72 11.61 -13.93 -2.94
CA ILE A 72 12.76 -14.06 -2.05
C ILE A 72 13.63 -15.27 -2.41
N GLN A 73 13.03 -16.39 -2.81
CA GLN A 73 13.74 -17.58 -3.29
C GLN A 73 14.55 -17.34 -4.57
N ASN A 74 14.21 -16.31 -5.35
CA ASN A 74 14.96 -15.92 -6.56
C ASN A 74 16.11 -14.94 -6.28
N ILE A 75 16.28 -14.53 -5.02
CA ILE A 75 17.37 -13.66 -4.57
C ILE A 75 18.46 -14.51 -3.93
N ARG A 76 19.72 -14.16 -4.20
CA ARG A 76 20.88 -14.82 -3.57
C ARG A 76 20.79 -14.83 -2.03
N PRO A 77 21.29 -15.87 -1.35
CA PRO A 77 21.26 -15.95 0.11
C PRO A 77 22.09 -14.85 0.80
N GLU A 78 23.26 -14.50 0.26
CA GLU A 78 24.10 -13.45 0.84
C GLU A 78 23.57 -12.07 0.44
N ARG A 79 22.71 -11.53 1.29
CA ARG A 79 22.12 -10.19 1.16
C ARG A 79 21.85 -9.60 2.53
N GLN A 80 21.78 -8.28 2.58
CA GLN A 80 21.16 -7.57 3.70
C GLN A 80 19.66 -7.49 3.45
N THR A 81 18.87 -7.77 4.48
CA THR A 81 17.40 -7.69 4.43
C THR A 81 16.92 -6.77 5.54
N VAL A 82 16.05 -5.83 5.19
CA VAL A 82 15.35 -4.95 6.13
C VAL A 82 13.85 -5.25 6.03
N LEU A 83 13.18 -5.40 7.17
CA LEU A 83 11.73 -5.60 7.25
C LEU A 83 11.13 -4.50 8.12
N PHE A 84 10.18 -3.77 7.56
CA PHE A 84 9.35 -2.80 8.26
C PHE A 84 7.93 -3.34 8.37
N SER A 85 7.33 -3.19 9.54
CA SER A 85 5.95 -3.60 9.81
C SER A 85 5.40 -2.81 10.99
N ALA A 86 4.16 -2.32 10.89
CA ALA A 86 3.52 -1.61 11.99
C ALA A 86 3.08 -2.57 13.10
N THR A 87 2.66 -3.78 12.70
CA THR A 87 2.27 -4.87 13.59
C THR A 87 3.10 -6.12 13.32
N PHE A 88 3.21 -7.00 14.32
CA PHE A 88 3.95 -8.26 14.21
C PHE A 88 3.07 -9.47 14.59
N PRO A 89 2.06 -9.81 13.76
CA PRO A 89 1.31 -11.05 13.91
C PRO A 89 2.21 -12.27 13.64
N ARG A 90 1.72 -13.46 13.99
CA ARG A 90 2.50 -14.72 13.88
C ARG A 90 3.02 -14.98 12.46
N GLN A 91 2.27 -14.62 11.42
CA GLN A 91 2.70 -14.81 10.03
C GLN A 91 3.92 -13.94 9.68
N VAL A 92 3.88 -12.65 10.04
CA VAL A 92 5.00 -11.72 9.84
C VAL A 92 6.22 -12.15 10.64
N GLU A 93 6.05 -12.60 11.89
CA GLU A 93 7.13 -13.14 12.71
C GLU A 93 7.78 -14.39 12.08
N THR A 94 6.95 -15.28 11.53
CA THR A 94 7.42 -16.48 10.82
C THR A 94 8.21 -16.11 9.57
N LEU A 95 7.76 -15.11 8.81
CA LEU A 95 8.51 -14.61 7.66
C LEU A 95 9.84 -14.00 8.11
N ALA A 96 9.82 -13.10 9.10
CA ALA A 96 11.01 -12.43 9.62
C ALA A 96 12.10 -13.43 10.00
N ARG A 97 11.74 -14.51 10.70
CA ARG A 97 12.67 -15.60 11.05
C ARG A 97 13.24 -16.35 9.85
N LYS A 98 12.50 -16.46 8.75
CA LYS A 98 12.93 -17.13 7.51
C LYS A 98 13.83 -16.26 6.63
N VAL A 99 13.61 -14.94 6.62
CA VAL A 99 14.20 -14.02 5.63
C VAL A 99 15.31 -13.14 6.19
N LEU A 100 15.34 -12.96 7.51
CA LEU A 100 16.36 -12.19 8.23
C LEU A 100 17.38 -13.14 8.87
N ASN A 101 18.64 -12.72 8.92
CA ASN A 101 19.70 -13.44 9.61
C ASN A 101 20.19 -12.61 10.79
N LYS A 102 19.98 -13.10 12.02
CA LYS A 102 20.32 -12.41 13.28
C LYS A 102 20.00 -10.90 13.25
N PRO A 103 18.72 -10.52 12.98
CA PRO A 103 18.37 -9.11 12.83
C PRO A 103 18.52 -8.34 14.14
N VAL A 104 18.84 -7.06 14.01
CA VAL A 104 18.65 -6.08 15.10
C VAL A 104 17.19 -5.62 15.03
N GLU A 105 16.46 -5.83 16.12
CA GLU A 105 15.08 -5.37 16.26
C GLU A 105 15.07 -3.93 16.81
N ILE A 106 14.46 -3.02 16.07
CA ILE A 106 14.27 -1.63 16.49
C ILE A 106 12.76 -1.40 16.60
N GLN A 107 12.29 -1.23 17.83
CA GLN A 107 10.89 -0.97 18.12
C GLN A 107 10.72 0.45 18.64
N VAL A 108 9.90 1.24 17.94
CA VAL A 108 9.50 2.59 18.38
C VAL A 108 8.10 2.50 18.97
N GLY A 109 7.95 2.78 20.27
CA GLY A 109 6.69 2.61 21.00
C GLY A 109 6.43 1.17 21.47
N GLY A 110 5.20 0.89 21.89
CA GLY A 110 4.77 -0.44 22.36
C GLY A 110 4.17 -1.29 21.24
N ARG A 111 4.33 -2.61 21.33
CA ARG A 111 3.77 -3.57 20.35
C ARG A 111 2.24 -3.48 20.38
N SER A 112 1.63 -3.20 19.24
CA SER A 112 0.16 -3.07 19.09
C SER A 112 -0.48 -1.93 19.91
N VAL A 113 0.27 -0.88 20.26
CA VAL A 113 -0.28 0.28 20.96
C VAL A 113 -0.80 1.28 19.94
N VAL A 114 -2.09 1.60 20.00
CA VAL A 114 -2.65 2.69 19.18
C VAL A 114 -1.95 3.99 19.56
N ASN A 115 -1.57 4.78 18.56
CA ASN A 115 -0.87 6.03 18.81
C ASN A 115 -1.71 6.92 19.74
N LYS A 116 -1.15 7.27 20.92
CA LYS A 116 -1.82 8.07 21.94
C LYS A 116 -2.12 9.49 21.47
N ASP A 117 -1.42 9.96 20.46
CA ASP A 117 -1.62 11.28 19.86
C ASP A 117 -2.86 11.29 18.93
N ILE A 118 -3.44 10.12 18.61
CA ILE A 118 -4.66 10.01 17.80
C ILE A 118 -5.86 9.91 18.73
N THR A 119 -6.64 10.98 18.79
CA THR A 119 -7.96 10.97 19.43
C THR A 119 -8.94 10.16 18.58
N GLN A 120 -9.56 9.14 19.17
CA GLN A 120 -10.53 8.27 18.49
C GLN A 120 -11.91 8.46 19.11
N LEU A 121 -12.91 8.71 18.26
CA LEU A 121 -14.31 8.87 18.65
C LEU A 121 -15.14 7.85 17.87
N VAL A 122 -16.01 7.12 18.58
CA VAL A 122 -16.87 6.09 17.99
C VAL A 122 -18.33 6.46 18.28
N GLU A 123 -19.12 6.58 17.22
CA GLU A 123 -20.55 6.86 17.30
C GLU A 123 -21.35 5.71 16.67
N VAL A 124 -22.25 5.11 17.45
CA VAL A 124 -23.19 4.08 16.94
C VAL A 124 -24.42 4.78 16.40
N ARG A 125 -24.60 4.75 15.07
CA ARG A 125 -25.72 5.41 14.40
C ARG A 125 -26.37 4.55 13.31
N PRO A 126 -27.68 4.72 13.05
CA PRO A 126 -28.35 4.20 11.87
C PRO A 126 -27.65 4.66 10.58
N GLU A 127 -27.69 3.85 9.52
CA GLU A 127 -27.03 4.18 8.25
C GLU A 127 -27.60 5.45 7.60
N SER A 128 -28.91 5.69 7.76
CA SER A 128 -29.61 6.89 7.28
C SER A 128 -29.03 8.20 7.83
N ASP A 129 -28.46 8.16 9.03
CA ASP A 129 -28.07 9.36 9.76
C ASP A 129 -26.58 9.70 9.55
N ARG A 130 -25.80 8.75 9.02
CA ARG A 130 -24.35 8.88 8.88
C ARG A 130 -23.95 10.02 7.96
N PHE A 131 -24.70 10.24 6.88
CA PHE A 131 -24.39 11.31 5.94
C PHE A 131 -24.59 12.71 6.55
N PHE A 132 -25.71 12.93 7.24
CA PHE A 132 -25.93 14.21 7.93
C PHE A 132 -24.92 14.43 9.05
N ARG A 133 -24.58 13.38 9.81
CA ARG A 133 -23.51 13.48 10.82
C ARG A 133 -22.16 13.80 10.20
N LEU A 134 -21.84 13.25 9.03
CA LEU A 134 -20.63 13.61 8.30
C LEU A 134 -20.62 15.09 7.93
N LEU A 135 -21.74 15.66 7.46
CA LEU A 135 -21.83 17.09 7.16
C LEU A 135 -21.62 17.96 8.41
N GLU A 136 -22.14 17.56 9.58
CA GLU A 136 -21.87 18.25 10.85
C GLU A 136 -20.37 18.24 11.19
N LEU A 137 -19.72 17.08 11.08
CA LEU A 137 -18.29 16.94 11.31
C LEU A 137 -17.48 17.80 10.33
N LEU A 138 -17.87 17.84 9.06
CA LEU A 138 -17.22 18.69 8.07
C LEU A 138 -17.41 20.18 8.40
N GLY A 139 -18.58 20.59 8.88
CA GLY A 139 -18.78 21.95 9.38
C GLY A 139 -17.78 22.36 10.47
N GLU A 140 -17.34 21.42 11.30
CA GLU A 140 -16.35 21.67 12.36
C GLU A 140 -14.89 21.56 11.92
N TRP A 141 -14.59 20.67 10.98
CA TRP A 141 -13.22 20.22 10.68
C TRP A 141 -12.72 20.64 9.30
N TYR A 142 -13.59 20.95 8.34
CA TYR A 142 -13.22 21.16 6.94
C TYR A 142 -12.18 22.27 6.74
N GLU A 143 -12.26 23.36 7.52
CA GLU A 143 -11.29 24.46 7.45
C GLU A 143 -10.02 24.23 8.28
N LYS A 144 -9.98 23.18 9.12
CA LYS A 144 -8.86 22.91 10.04
C LYS A 144 -7.74 22.10 9.41
N GLY A 145 -7.97 21.51 8.25
CA GLY A 145 -6.96 20.73 7.54
C GLY A 145 -7.54 19.74 6.55
N LYS A 146 -6.67 18.88 6.04
CA LYS A 146 -7.03 17.86 5.06
C LYS A 146 -7.76 16.70 5.74
N ILE A 147 -8.85 16.26 5.13
CA ILE A 147 -9.72 15.20 5.68
C ILE A 147 -9.72 14.01 4.73
N LEU A 148 -9.60 12.81 5.29
CA LEU A 148 -9.80 11.55 4.58
C LEU A 148 -11.06 10.85 5.11
N ILE A 149 -11.96 10.49 4.19
CA ILE A 149 -13.20 9.77 4.50
C ILE A 149 -13.12 8.39 3.86
N PHE A 150 -13.09 7.36 4.70
CA PHE A 150 -13.05 5.97 4.25
C PHE A 150 -14.46 5.38 4.14
N VAL A 151 -14.71 4.66 3.05
CA VAL A 151 -15.95 3.92 2.81
C VAL A 151 -15.62 2.49 2.37
N GLN A 152 -16.57 1.58 2.60
CA GLN A 152 -16.34 0.14 2.41
C GLN A 152 -16.24 -0.33 0.95
N SER A 153 -16.80 0.41 -0.02
CA SER A 153 -16.85 -0.01 -1.42
C SER A 153 -16.65 1.16 -2.38
N GLN A 154 -16.23 0.83 -3.60
CA GLN A 154 -16.02 1.79 -4.69
C GLN A 154 -17.32 2.52 -5.05
N GLU A 155 -18.42 1.78 -5.15
CA GLU A 155 -19.76 2.31 -5.41
C GLU A 155 -20.19 3.33 -4.35
N LYS A 156 -19.94 3.03 -3.06
CA LYS A 156 -20.22 3.97 -1.97
C LYS A 156 -19.31 5.19 -2.02
N CYS A 157 -18.08 5.06 -2.51
CA CYS A 157 -17.14 6.18 -2.69
C CYS A 157 -17.67 7.15 -3.76
N ASP A 158 -18.06 6.63 -4.93
CA ASP A 158 -18.62 7.47 -6.00
C ASP A 158 -19.99 8.05 -5.63
N ALA A 159 -20.82 7.33 -4.88
CA ALA A 159 -22.08 7.86 -4.35
C ALA A 159 -21.83 9.02 -3.38
N LEU A 160 -20.97 8.82 -2.38
CA LEU A 160 -20.63 9.85 -1.41
C LEU A 160 -20.00 11.07 -2.07
N PHE A 161 -19.10 10.87 -3.03
CA PHE A 161 -18.48 11.95 -3.80
C PHE A 161 -19.52 12.86 -4.48
N ARG A 162 -20.53 12.27 -5.13
CA ARG A 162 -21.63 13.03 -5.75
C ARG A 162 -22.45 13.79 -4.73
N ASP A 163 -22.76 13.17 -3.59
CA ASP A 163 -23.53 13.81 -2.53
C ASP A 163 -22.75 14.99 -1.91
N MET A 164 -21.44 14.83 -1.70
CA MET A 164 -20.56 15.89 -1.19
C MET A 164 -20.54 17.12 -2.11
N ILE A 165 -20.35 16.92 -3.41
CA ILE A 165 -20.38 18.01 -4.40
C ILE A 165 -21.74 18.70 -4.40
N LYS A 166 -22.83 17.94 -4.36
CA LYS A 166 -24.20 18.48 -4.32
C LYS A 166 -24.44 19.38 -3.11
N HIS A 167 -23.80 19.09 -1.98
CA HIS A 167 -23.92 19.87 -0.74
C HIS A 167 -22.83 20.94 -0.60
N GLY A 168 -22.09 21.24 -1.69
CA GLY A 168 -21.13 22.34 -1.71
C GLY A 168 -19.79 22.03 -1.03
N TYR A 169 -19.44 20.75 -0.88
CA TYR A 169 -18.13 20.33 -0.41
C TYR A 169 -17.28 19.79 -1.57
N PRO A 170 -16.38 20.61 -2.15
CA PRO A 170 -15.38 20.12 -3.09
C PRO A 170 -14.53 19.05 -2.42
N CYS A 171 -14.46 17.88 -3.06
CA CYS A 171 -13.66 16.75 -2.61
C CYS A 171 -13.14 15.98 -3.83
N LEU A 172 -12.29 14.99 -3.58
CA LEU A 172 -11.77 14.07 -4.58
C LEU A 172 -12.18 12.64 -4.19
N SER A 173 -12.29 11.74 -5.17
CA SER A 173 -12.55 10.32 -4.91
C SER A 173 -11.39 9.44 -5.35
N LEU A 174 -11.03 8.46 -4.52
CA LEU A 174 -9.89 7.58 -4.75
C LEU A 174 -10.27 6.13 -4.43
N HIS A 175 -10.27 5.26 -5.45
CA HIS A 175 -10.41 3.81 -5.29
C HIS A 175 -9.78 3.06 -6.48
N GLY A 176 -9.67 1.74 -6.35
CA GLY A 176 -8.99 0.89 -7.35
C GLY A 176 -9.69 0.73 -8.70
N GLY A 177 -10.89 1.32 -8.87
CA GLY A 177 -11.62 1.34 -10.14
C GLY A 177 -11.41 2.63 -10.95
N LYS A 178 -10.75 3.64 -10.39
CA LYS A 178 -10.34 4.85 -11.12
C LYS A 178 -9.12 4.55 -11.98
N ASP A 179 -9.03 5.25 -13.11
CA ASP A 179 -7.85 5.16 -13.97
C ASP A 179 -6.58 5.61 -13.24
N GLN A 180 -5.45 5.00 -13.58
CA GLN A 180 -4.20 5.23 -12.88
C GLN A 180 -3.78 6.71 -12.93
N THR A 181 -3.96 7.39 -14.07
CA THR A 181 -3.70 8.81 -14.24
C THR A 181 -4.56 9.67 -13.30
N ASP A 182 -5.84 9.35 -13.16
CA ASP A 182 -6.77 10.08 -12.28
C ASP A 182 -6.40 9.89 -10.82
N ARG A 183 -5.98 8.68 -10.44
CA ARG A 183 -5.51 8.38 -9.09
C ARG A 183 -4.25 9.18 -8.74
N GLU A 184 -3.31 9.26 -9.68
CA GLU A 184 -2.08 10.03 -9.51
C GLU A 184 -2.36 11.53 -9.41
N SER A 185 -3.26 12.07 -10.25
CA SER A 185 -3.72 13.46 -10.16
C SER A 185 -4.38 13.72 -8.80
N THR A 186 -5.30 12.85 -8.38
CA THR A 186 -6.02 12.98 -7.10
C THR A 186 -5.07 13.03 -5.91
N ILE A 187 -4.03 12.17 -5.90
CA ILE A 187 -3.02 12.17 -4.84
C ILE A 187 -2.16 13.43 -4.91
N SER A 188 -1.84 13.91 -6.11
CA SER A 188 -1.09 15.16 -6.30
C SER A 188 -1.87 16.37 -5.79
N ASP A 189 -3.16 16.45 -6.12
CA ASP A 189 -4.06 17.54 -5.70
C ASP A 189 -4.34 17.50 -4.20
N PHE A 190 -4.29 16.31 -3.59
CA PHE A 190 -4.42 16.15 -2.14
C PHE A 190 -3.13 16.48 -1.37
N LYS A 191 -1.94 16.43 -1.98
CA LYS A 191 -0.66 16.70 -1.31
C LYS A 191 -0.48 18.16 -0.93
#